data_AF-A0A2P6RIP6-F1
#
_entry.id   AF-A0A2P6RIP6-F1
#
_cell.length_a   1.000
_cell.length_b   1.000
_cell.length_c   1.000
_cell.angle_alpha   90.00
_cell.angle_beta   90.00
_cell.angle_gamma   90.00
#
_symmetry.space_group_name_H-M   'P 1'
#
loop_
_entity.id
_entity.type
_entity.pdbx_description
1 polymer ?
#
loop_
_entity_poly.entity_id
_entity_poly.type
_entity_poly.pdbx_seq_one_letter_code
_entity_poly.pdbx_strand_id
1 'polypeptide(L)'
;MCMACGFTSTTYDPCVDISLDLEPGSAKTMSTKSNHSCNGNADCMNSGQNCGTSTLVGCLDRFTRPERLGSDQKFFCQQCQVRQESLKQMSIRKLPLVSCFHIKRFEHSSIRKMSRKVDRYLQFPFSLDMAPYLSSSILRNRFGNRILPFDGDEPEAPNELCSEFELFAVVTHTGKLDAGHYVTYLRLSNHWYKCDDAWITQVNEDIVRAAQGYMMFYVQKMLFYKASEKQGSA
;
A
#
# COMPACT_ATOMS: atom_id res chain seq x y z
N MET A 1 -5.90 -18.59 -7.80
CA MET A 1 -5.42 -19.95 -7.50
C MET A 1 -6.54 -20.78 -6.89
N CYS A 2 -6.90 -21.88 -7.51
CA CYS A 2 -7.84 -22.86 -6.96
C CYS A 2 -7.26 -23.53 -5.71
N MET A 3 -8.02 -23.57 -4.61
CA MET A 3 -7.54 -24.17 -3.36
C MET A 3 -7.54 -25.71 -3.37
N ALA A 4 -8.28 -26.33 -4.29
CA ALA A 4 -8.36 -27.80 -4.40
C ALA A 4 -7.21 -28.42 -5.21
N CYS A 5 -6.82 -27.80 -6.34
CA CYS A 5 -5.82 -28.37 -7.25
C CYS A 5 -4.60 -27.46 -7.50
N GLY A 6 -4.58 -26.23 -6.97
CA GLY A 6 -3.48 -25.29 -7.19
C GLY A 6 -3.47 -24.59 -8.56
N PHE A 7 -4.36 -24.94 -9.48
CA PHE A 7 -4.46 -24.28 -10.80
C PHE A 7 -4.58 -22.76 -10.62
N THR A 8 -3.74 -22.01 -11.34
CA THR A 8 -3.66 -20.56 -11.23
C THR A 8 -3.93 -19.93 -12.58
N SER A 9 -4.89 -19.00 -12.61
CA SER A 9 -5.11 -18.08 -13.72
C SER A 9 -4.50 -16.74 -13.36
N THR A 10 -3.91 -16.06 -14.34
CA THR A 10 -3.23 -14.76 -14.20
C THR A 10 -3.86 -13.77 -15.16
N THR A 11 -4.18 -12.58 -14.65
CA THR A 11 -4.70 -11.45 -15.44
C THR A 11 -3.76 -10.27 -15.29
N TYR A 12 -3.55 -9.51 -16.36
CA TYR A 12 -2.69 -8.32 -16.37
C TYR A 12 -3.52 -7.06 -16.56
N ASP A 13 -3.48 -6.17 -15.58
CA ASP A 13 -4.21 -4.91 -15.58
C ASP A 13 -3.22 -3.73 -15.56
N PRO A 14 -3.19 -2.89 -16.60
CA PRO A 14 -2.45 -1.63 -16.57
C PRO A 14 -3.02 -0.69 -15.50
N CYS A 15 -2.15 0.00 -14.75
CA CYS A 15 -2.55 1.03 -13.81
C CYS A 15 -1.58 2.22 -13.85
N VAL A 16 -2.08 3.40 -13.49
CA VAL A 16 -1.29 4.65 -13.41
C VAL A 16 -1.00 5.06 -11.96
N ASP A 17 -1.79 4.54 -11.02
CA ASP A 17 -1.65 4.71 -9.57
C ASP A 17 -2.10 3.43 -8.85
N ILE A 18 -1.67 3.31 -7.59
CA ILE A 18 -2.12 2.24 -6.69
C ILE A 18 -2.91 2.89 -5.56
N SER A 19 -4.21 2.58 -5.52
CA SER A 19 -5.11 3.05 -4.47
C SER A 19 -5.14 2.07 -3.29
N LEU A 20 -4.64 2.51 -2.14
CA LEU A 20 -4.40 1.70 -0.94
C LEU A 20 -5.45 1.95 0.14
N ASP A 21 -5.94 0.87 0.75
CA ASP A 21 -6.84 0.92 1.89
C ASP A 21 -6.07 1.18 3.18
N LEU A 22 -6.59 2.09 4.02
CA LEU A 22 -6.12 2.26 5.39
C LEU A 22 -6.64 1.11 6.26
N GLU A 23 -5.79 0.59 7.15
CA GLU A 23 -6.25 -0.45 8.07
C GLU A 23 -7.40 0.07 8.94
N PRO A 24 -8.50 -0.66 9.14
CA PRO A 24 -9.54 -0.20 10.04
C PRO A 24 -8.92 -0.02 11.43
N GLY A 25 -8.93 1.22 11.94
CA GLY A 25 -8.52 1.46 13.32
C GLY A 25 -9.41 0.63 14.22
N SER A 26 -8.85 0.01 15.26
CA SER A 26 -9.64 -0.67 16.28
C SER A 26 -10.65 0.33 16.85
N ALA A 27 -11.88 0.30 16.34
CA ALA A 27 -12.98 1.03 16.93
C ALA A 27 -13.18 0.41 18.31
N LYS A 28 -12.71 1.09 19.35
CA LYS A 28 -13.14 0.78 20.71
C LYS A 28 -14.65 1.03 20.73
N THR A 29 -15.43 -0.02 20.55
CA THR A 29 -16.84 -0.03 20.91
C THR A 29 -16.88 0.27 22.40
N MET A 30 -17.28 1.49 22.77
CA MET A 30 -17.73 1.76 24.13
C MET A 30 -19.03 0.97 24.35
N SER A 31 -18.91 -0.31 24.71
CA SER A 31 -20.01 -1.03 25.33
C SER A 31 -20.08 -0.58 26.78
N THR A 32 -21.16 0.11 27.08
CA THR A 32 -21.66 0.41 28.42
C THR A 32 -21.56 -0.83 29.31
N LYS A 33 -21.06 -0.60 30.54
CA LYS A 33 -20.89 -1.59 31.61
C LYS A 33 -22.13 -2.49 31.78
N SER A 34 -21.91 -3.80 31.85
CA SER A 34 -22.70 -4.69 32.72
C SER A 34 -21.77 -5.68 33.41
N ASN A 35 -21.89 -5.74 34.73
CA ASN A 35 -21.18 -6.66 35.62
C ASN A 35 -21.49 -8.11 35.26
N HIS A 36 -20.47 -8.96 35.17
CA HIS A 36 -20.55 -10.34 35.69
C HIS A 36 -19.14 -10.86 36.00
N SER A 37 -18.92 -11.22 37.27
CA SER A 37 -17.75 -11.96 37.75
C SER A 37 -17.81 -13.41 37.28
N CYS A 38 -16.67 -13.95 36.85
CA CYS A 38 -16.28 -15.33 37.19
C CYS A 38 -14.74 -15.48 37.18
N ASN A 39 -14.27 -16.15 38.23
CA ASN A 39 -12.89 -16.55 38.51
C ASN A 39 -12.50 -17.78 37.65
N GLY A 40 -11.26 -17.83 37.17
CA GLY A 40 -10.66 -19.05 36.62
C GLY A 40 -9.28 -18.79 35.97
N ASN A 41 -8.24 -19.41 36.51
CA ASN A 41 -6.82 -19.26 36.20
C ASN A 41 -6.39 -19.71 34.78
N ALA A 42 -5.35 -19.02 34.27
CA ALA A 42 -4.24 -19.43 33.37
C ALA A 42 -4.61 -20.14 32.04
N ASP A 43 -4.23 -19.65 30.85
CA ASP A 43 -2.86 -19.38 30.43
C ASP A 43 -2.73 -18.14 29.53
N CYS A 44 -1.71 -17.34 29.83
CA CYS A 44 -1.36 -16.09 29.18
C CYS A 44 -0.29 -16.30 28.09
N MET A 45 -0.67 -16.16 26.82
CA MET A 45 0.26 -15.94 25.70
C MET A 45 -0.06 -14.60 25.04
N ASN A 46 0.52 -13.57 25.65
CA ASN A 46 0.96 -12.29 25.10
C ASN A 46 0.49 -11.93 23.67
N SER A 47 -0.69 -11.33 23.56
CA SER A 47 -1.00 -10.42 22.44
C SER A 47 -1.08 -9.02 23.02
N GLY A 48 0.09 -8.38 23.13
CA GLY A 48 0.19 -6.97 23.46
C GLY A 48 -0.65 -6.18 22.46
N GLN A 49 -1.69 -5.52 22.97
CA GLN A 49 -2.50 -4.56 22.23
C GLN A 49 -1.63 -3.37 21.80
N ASN A 50 -0.92 -3.52 20.69
CA ASN A 50 -0.41 -2.37 19.96
C ASN A 50 -1.58 -1.78 19.18
N CYS A 51 -2.03 -0.60 19.60
CA CYS A 51 -2.74 0.32 18.72
C CYS A 51 -1.74 0.74 17.63
N GLY A 52 -1.53 -0.13 16.64
CA GLY A 52 -0.48 0.01 15.65
C GLY A 52 -0.69 1.27 14.82
N THR A 53 0.34 2.11 14.75
CA THR A 53 0.43 3.17 13.76
C THR A 53 0.33 2.55 12.36
N SER A 54 -0.62 3.01 11.54
CA SER A 54 -0.71 2.55 10.17
C SER A 54 0.49 3.04 9.37
N THR A 55 1.07 2.18 8.54
CA THR A 55 2.22 2.49 7.69
C THR A 55 1.89 2.27 6.21
N LEU A 56 2.55 3.01 5.31
CA LEU A 56 2.45 2.80 3.86
C LEU A 56 2.88 1.38 3.48
N VAL A 57 3.93 0.88 4.12
CA VAL A 57 4.43 -0.50 3.96
C VAL A 57 3.32 -1.51 4.31
N GLY A 58 2.67 -1.35 5.47
CA GLY A 58 1.55 -2.22 5.86
C GLY A 58 0.36 -2.14 4.90
N CYS A 59 0.09 -0.97 4.32
CA CYS A 59 -0.91 -0.81 3.26
C CYS A 59 -0.53 -1.59 1.99
N LEU A 60 0.73 -1.57 1.57
CA LEU A 60 1.23 -2.34 0.41
C LEU A 60 1.24 -3.85 0.68
N ASP A 61 1.65 -4.26 1.88
CA ASP A 61 1.58 -5.65 2.34
C ASP A 61 0.14 -6.16 2.25
N ARG A 62 -0.83 -5.36 2.71
CA ARG A 62 -2.25 -5.70 2.63
C ARG A 62 -2.74 -5.77 1.19
N PHE A 63 -2.35 -4.81 0.34
CA PHE A 63 -2.73 -4.77 -1.06
C PHE A 63 -2.26 -6.02 -1.82
N THR A 64 -1.06 -6.52 -1.51
CA THR A 64 -0.46 -7.69 -2.14
C THR A 64 -0.71 -9.01 -1.39
N ARG A 65 -1.46 -8.98 -0.29
CA ARG A 65 -1.79 -10.17 0.50
C ARG A 65 -2.77 -11.07 -0.27
N PRO A 66 -2.57 -12.40 -0.28
CA PRO A 66 -3.57 -13.32 -0.77
C PRO A 66 -4.88 -13.20 0.01
N GLU A 67 -5.99 -13.06 -0.69
CA GLU A 67 -7.34 -13.03 -0.13
C GLU A 67 -8.14 -14.24 -0.63
N ARG A 68 -8.94 -14.84 0.26
CA ARG A 68 -9.92 -15.87 -0.12
C ARG A 68 -11.12 -15.16 -0.72
N LEU A 69 -11.54 -15.59 -1.91
CA LEU A 69 -12.82 -15.15 -2.46
C LEU A 69 -13.97 -15.66 -1.59
N GLY A 70 -15.01 -14.85 -1.41
CA GLY A 70 -16.20 -15.21 -0.63
C GLY A 70 -16.88 -16.46 -1.15
N SER A 71 -17.70 -17.11 -0.32
CA SER A 71 -18.43 -18.33 -0.68
C SER A 71 -19.41 -18.13 -1.86
N ASP A 72 -19.85 -16.89 -2.07
CA ASP A 72 -20.66 -16.39 -3.17
C ASP A 72 -19.85 -16.07 -4.44
N GLN A 73 -18.52 -15.95 -4.32
CA GLN A 73 -17.60 -15.54 -5.39
C GLN A 73 -16.68 -16.69 -5.85
N LYS A 74 -17.16 -17.93 -5.80
CA LYS A 74 -16.38 -19.11 -6.23
C LYS A 74 -15.98 -18.99 -7.71
N PHE A 75 -14.68 -19.12 -7.95
CA PHE A 75 -14.08 -19.12 -9.28
C PHE A 75 -14.24 -20.48 -9.96
N PHE A 76 -14.57 -20.49 -11.25
CA PHE A 76 -14.65 -21.72 -12.03
C PHE A 76 -13.25 -22.23 -12.36
N CYS A 77 -12.86 -23.35 -11.74
CA CYS A 77 -11.56 -23.95 -12.00
C CYS A 77 -11.60 -24.78 -13.28
N GLN A 78 -10.78 -24.41 -14.28
CA GLN A 78 -10.67 -25.14 -15.55
C GLN A 78 -10.09 -26.55 -15.38
N GLN A 79 -9.27 -26.80 -14.36
CA GLN A 79 -8.74 -28.15 -14.11
C GLN A 79 -9.77 -29.05 -13.42
N CYS A 80 -10.53 -28.52 -12.47
CA CYS A 80 -11.54 -29.29 -11.74
C CYS A 80 -12.91 -29.33 -12.45
N GLN A 81 -13.10 -28.47 -13.46
CA GLN A 81 -14.37 -28.27 -14.16
C GLN A 81 -15.55 -27.95 -13.23
N VAL A 82 -15.27 -27.28 -12.10
CA VAL A 82 -16.27 -26.90 -11.09
C VAL A 82 -15.87 -25.61 -10.39
N ARG A 83 -16.86 -24.89 -9.83
CA ARG A 83 -16.64 -23.70 -9.01
C ARG A 83 -16.01 -24.08 -7.67
N GLN A 84 -14.83 -23.55 -7.42
CA GLN A 84 -14.01 -23.87 -6.24
C GLN A 84 -13.71 -22.62 -5.42
N GLU A 85 -13.49 -22.84 -4.13
CA GLU A 85 -12.83 -21.84 -3.28
C GLU A 85 -11.45 -21.52 -3.86
N SER A 86 -11.13 -20.23 -3.91
CA SER A 86 -9.95 -19.75 -4.60
C SER A 86 -9.33 -18.57 -3.88
N LEU A 87 -8.01 -18.48 -3.98
CA LEU A 87 -7.24 -17.33 -3.55
C LEU A 87 -7.04 -16.37 -4.73
N LYS A 88 -7.24 -15.08 -4.47
CA LYS A 88 -6.84 -13.97 -5.34
C LYS A 88 -5.65 -13.26 -4.69
N GLN A 89 -4.68 -12.84 -5.48
CA GLN A 89 -3.54 -12.07 -4.99
C GLN A 89 -3.16 -11.04 -6.05
N MET A 90 -2.98 -9.79 -5.63
CA MET A 90 -2.43 -8.74 -6.49
C MET A 90 -0.91 -8.68 -6.33
N SER A 91 -0.21 -8.32 -7.39
CA SER A 91 1.24 -8.09 -7.38
C SER A 91 1.63 -7.15 -8.51
N ILE A 92 2.82 -6.57 -8.44
CA ILE A 92 3.32 -5.64 -9.44
C ILE A 92 4.21 -6.40 -10.42
N ARG A 93 3.80 -6.48 -11.69
CA ARG A 93 4.63 -7.11 -12.74
C ARG A 93 5.71 -6.17 -13.26
N LYS A 94 5.37 -4.90 -13.49
CA LYS A 94 6.27 -3.88 -14.05
C LYS A 94 6.18 -2.60 -13.24
N LEU A 95 7.32 -2.09 -12.78
CA LEU A 95 7.41 -0.84 -12.04
C LEU A 95 7.48 0.36 -13.00
N PRO A 96 6.72 1.44 -12.75
CA PRO A 96 6.90 2.70 -13.46
C PRO A 96 8.14 3.44 -12.94
N LEU A 97 8.58 4.47 -13.69
CA LEU A 97 9.65 5.37 -13.25
C LEU A 97 9.23 6.20 -12.04
N VAL A 98 7.94 6.54 -11.97
CA VAL A 98 7.30 7.26 -10.87
C VAL A 98 6.09 6.46 -10.41
N SER A 99 6.07 6.08 -9.13
CA SER A 99 4.97 5.39 -8.48
C SER A 99 4.09 6.41 -7.74
N CYS A 100 2.78 6.37 -8.02
CA CYS A 100 1.77 7.16 -7.34
C CYS A 100 0.96 6.26 -6.40
N PHE A 101 0.94 6.60 -5.10
CA PHE A 101 0.12 5.92 -4.12
C PHE A 101 -0.99 6.85 -3.64
N HIS A 102 -2.23 6.46 -3.87
CA HIS A 102 -3.42 7.15 -3.37
C HIS A 102 -3.94 6.44 -2.13
N ILE A 103 -4.07 7.16 -1.03
CA ILE A 103 -4.59 6.61 0.23
C ILE A 103 -6.09 6.83 0.27
N LYS A 104 -6.87 5.74 0.30
CA LYS A 104 -8.33 5.77 0.39
C LYS A 104 -8.78 6.23 1.77
N ARG A 105 -8.79 7.54 1.99
CA ARG A 105 -9.18 8.17 3.26
C ARG A 105 -10.69 8.35 3.39
N PHE A 106 -11.48 7.38 2.96
CA PHE A 106 -12.93 7.43 3.03
C PHE A 106 -13.50 6.09 3.47
N GLU A 107 -14.53 6.15 4.31
CA GLU A 107 -15.30 4.99 4.71
C GLU A 107 -16.78 5.25 4.46
N HIS A 108 -17.47 4.24 3.94
CA HIS A 108 -18.91 4.28 3.73
C HIS A 108 -19.61 3.30 4.67
N SER A 109 -20.55 3.79 5.46
CA SER A 109 -21.42 2.95 6.29
C SER A 109 -22.78 2.84 5.64
N SER A 110 -23.09 1.66 5.10
CA SER A 110 -24.41 1.35 4.54
C SER A 110 -25.51 1.40 5.60
N ILE A 111 -25.21 0.94 6.83
CA ILE A 111 -26.12 0.97 7.98
C ILE A 111 -26.51 2.40 8.34
N ARG A 112 -25.53 3.29 8.42
CA ARG A 112 -25.73 4.69 8.81
C ARG A 112 -26.02 5.62 7.62
N LYS A 113 -26.02 5.09 6.40
CA LYS A 113 -26.13 5.84 5.12
C LYS A 113 -25.24 7.09 5.09
N MET A 114 -24.02 6.99 5.61
CA MET A 114 -23.10 8.12 5.70
C MET A 114 -21.70 7.71 5.25
N SER A 115 -21.03 8.65 4.59
CA SER A 115 -19.61 8.57 4.27
C SER A 115 -18.84 9.52 5.19
N ARG A 116 -17.66 9.10 5.65
CA ARG A 116 -16.77 9.96 6.43
C ARG A 116 -15.35 9.89 5.93
N LYS A 117 -14.61 10.97 6.15
CA LYS A 117 -13.17 10.99 5.93
C LYS A 117 -12.45 10.23 7.06
N VAL A 118 -11.38 9.52 6.70
CA VAL A 118 -10.48 8.85 7.64
C VAL A 118 -9.25 9.72 7.85
N ASP A 119 -9.28 10.49 8.94
CA ASP A 119 -8.21 11.42 9.29
C ASP A 119 -7.08 10.84 10.17
N ARG A 120 -7.02 9.51 10.26
CA ARG A 120 -5.94 8.87 11.03
C ARG A 120 -4.60 9.06 10.31
N TYR A 121 -3.57 9.36 11.10
CA TYR A 121 -2.18 9.41 10.65
C TYR A 121 -1.76 8.11 9.95
N LEU A 122 -0.95 8.26 8.90
CA LEU A 122 -0.31 7.18 8.14
C LEU A 122 1.17 7.52 8.06
N GLN A 123 2.02 6.68 8.64
CA GLN A 123 3.45 6.83 8.50
C GLN A 123 3.90 6.35 7.13
N PHE A 124 4.74 7.14 6.45
CA PHE A 124 5.34 6.76 5.17
C PHE A 124 6.86 7.01 5.21
N PRO A 125 7.66 6.12 4.58
CA PRO A 125 9.11 6.29 4.54
C PRO A 125 9.52 7.26 3.41
N PHE A 126 10.71 7.84 3.50
CA PHE A 126 11.27 8.63 2.38
C PHE A 126 11.94 7.74 1.33
N SER A 127 12.47 6.59 1.73
CA SER A 127 12.96 5.54 0.83
C SER A 127 12.06 4.32 0.94
N LEU A 128 11.63 3.79 -0.20
CA LEU A 128 10.70 2.67 -0.30
C LEU A 128 11.30 1.58 -1.19
N ASP A 129 11.39 0.35 -0.69
CA ASP A 129 11.72 -0.82 -1.50
C ASP A 129 10.44 -1.49 -1.99
N MET A 130 10.29 -1.60 -3.31
CA MET A 130 9.15 -2.21 -3.98
C MET A 130 9.36 -3.69 -4.30
N ALA A 131 10.57 -4.24 -4.09
CA ALA A 131 10.89 -5.63 -4.43
C ALA A 131 9.94 -6.66 -3.78
N PRO A 132 9.51 -6.53 -2.51
CA PRO A 132 8.59 -7.48 -1.89
C PRO A 132 7.24 -7.61 -2.59
N TYR A 133 6.83 -6.57 -3.32
CA TYR A 133 5.52 -6.46 -3.96
C TYR A 133 5.52 -6.92 -5.42
N LEU A 134 6.69 -7.29 -5.96
CA LEU A 134 6.83 -7.77 -7.33
C LEU A 134 6.33 -9.20 -7.50
N SER A 135 5.73 -9.48 -8.67
CA SER A 135 5.27 -10.82 -9.02
C SER A 135 6.40 -11.85 -8.95
N SER A 136 7.59 -11.49 -9.43
CA SER A 136 8.79 -12.36 -9.39
C SER A 136 9.20 -12.73 -7.97
N SER A 137 9.24 -11.76 -7.06
CA SER A 137 9.56 -11.96 -5.64
C SER A 137 8.52 -12.84 -4.94
N ILE A 138 7.24 -12.56 -5.17
CA ILE A 138 6.14 -13.32 -4.57
C ILE A 138 6.15 -14.79 -5.03
N LEU A 139 6.38 -15.03 -6.33
CA LEU A 139 6.47 -16.39 -6.88
C LEU A 139 7.70 -17.13 -6.35
N ARG A 140 8.86 -16.45 -6.30
CA ARG A 140 10.11 -17.02 -5.75
C ARG A 140 9.95 -17.42 -4.29
N ASN A 141 9.31 -16.59 -3.48
CA ASN A 141 9.06 -16.91 -2.07
C ASN A 141 8.10 -18.10 -1.89
N ARG A 142 7.15 -18.28 -2.82
CA ARG A 142 6.15 -19.36 -2.73
C ARG A 142 6.67 -20.70 -3.24
N PHE A 143 7.44 -20.70 -4.33
CA PHE A 143 7.81 -21.92 -5.05
C PHE A 143 9.33 -22.21 -5.05
N GLY A 144 10.12 -21.33 -4.42
CA GLY A 144 11.58 -21.38 -4.47
C GLY A 144 12.11 -21.16 -5.89
N ASN A 145 13.36 -21.58 -6.14
CA ASN A 145 14.01 -21.46 -7.45
C ASN A 145 13.47 -22.45 -8.52
N ARG A 146 12.32 -23.09 -8.29
CA ARG A 146 11.74 -24.12 -9.18
C ARG A 146 10.84 -23.53 -10.28
N ILE A 147 10.91 -22.23 -10.53
CA ILE A 147 10.07 -21.57 -11.55
C ILE A 147 10.65 -21.92 -12.93
N LEU A 148 9.91 -22.73 -13.68
CA LEU A 148 10.06 -22.83 -15.13
C LEU A 148 9.68 -21.47 -15.74
N PRO A 149 10.39 -20.96 -16.77
CA PRO A 149 9.98 -19.75 -17.46
C PRO A 149 8.54 -19.95 -17.94
N PHE A 150 7.63 -19.14 -17.41
CA PHE A 150 6.23 -19.13 -17.83
C PHE A 150 6.19 -18.51 -19.22
N ASP A 151 5.48 -19.14 -20.16
CA ASP A 151 5.45 -18.79 -21.59
C ASP A 151 5.52 -17.27 -21.85
N GLY A 152 6.62 -16.84 -22.49
CA GLY A 152 6.77 -15.51 -23.07
C GLY A 152 7.79 -14.55 -22.42
N ASP A 153 8.52 -14.94 -21.38
CA ASP A 153 9.64 -14.12 -20.87
C ASP A 153 10.87 -14.33 -21.77
N GLU A 154 11.03 -13.47 -22.78
CA GLU A 154 12.37 -13.17 -23.33
C GLU A 154 13.30 -12.79 -22.16
N PRO A 155 14.58 -13.18 -22.20
CA PRO A 155 15.55 -12.79 -21.20
C PRO A 155 15.89 -11.30 -21.40
N GLU A 156 14.98 -10.40 -21.03
CA GLU A 156 15.23 -8.96 -21.01
C GLU A 156 16.18 -8.60 -19.86
N ALA A 157 17.46 -8.93 -20.07
CA ALA A 157 18.64 -8.39 -19.40
C ALA A 157 18.70 -8.55 -17.85
N PRO A 158 19.89 -8.45 -17.24
CA PRO A 158 20.03 -8.29 -15.81
C PRO A 158 19.62 -6.86 -15.41
N ASN A 159 18.37 -6.49 -15.66
CA ASN A 159 17.75 -5.47 -14.84
C ASN A 159 17.46 -6.17 -13.50
N GLU A 160 18.46 -6.20 -12.62
CA GLU A 160 18.19 -5.98 -11.20
C GLU A 160 17.49 -4.62 -11.12
N LEU A 161 16.19 -4.69 -11.39
CA LEU A 161 15.24 -3.59 -11.52
C LEU A 161 15.40 -2.75 -10.27
N CYS A 162 15.77 -1.48 -10.42
CA CYS A 162 15.82 -0.53 -9.33
C CYS A 162 14.43 -0.47 -8.68
N SER A 163 14.23 -1.28 -7.63
CA SER A 163 13.03 -1.33 -6.82
C SER A 163 13.10 -0.34 -5.67
N GLU A 164 14.22 0.38 -5.55
CA GLU A 164 14.40 1.48 -4.61
C GLU A 164 13.79 2.75 -5.18
N PHE A 165 12.92 3.35 -4.39
CA PHE A 165 12.14 4.53 -4.72
C PHE A 165 12.33 5.61 -3.66
N GLU A 166 12.48 6.86 -4.08
CA GLU A 166 12.62 8.01 -3.20
C GLU A 166 11.37 8.89 -3.29
N LEU A 167 10.84 9.26 -2.13
CA LEU A 167 9.73 10.19 -2.00
C LEU A 167 10.18 11.58 -2.42
N PHE A 168 9.44 12.19 -3.35
CA PHE A 168 9.69 13.56 -3.78
C PHE A 168 8.48 14.46 -3.69
N ALA A 169 7.25 13.92 -3.57
CA ALA A 169 6.07 14.74 -3.34
C ALA A 169 5.03 14.06 -2.46
N VAL A 170 4.39 14.85 -1.59
CA VAL A 170 3.26 14.44 -0.75
C VAL A 170 2.15 15.47 -0.90
N VAL A 171 0.97 15.04 -1.34
CA VAL A 171 -0.24 15.87 -1.36
C VAL A 171 -1.04 15.55 -0.11
N THR A 172 -1.47 16.58 0.60
CA THR A 172 -2.31 16.48 1.80
C THR A 172 -3.66 17.12 1.56
N HIS A 173 -4.66 16.66 2.29
CA HIS A 173 -6.01 17.22 2.23
C HIS A 173 -6.52 17.50 3.64
N THR A 174 -6.93 18.74 3.89
CA THR A 174 -7.52 19.18 5.17
C THR A 174 -8.99 19.53 4.94
N GLY A 175 -9.90 19.01 5.77
CA GLY A 175 -11.35 19.23 5.58
C GLY A 175 -12.13 17.92 5.52
N LYS A 176 -13.39 18.02 5.09
CA LYS A 176 -14.36 16.92 4.96
C LYS A 176 -14.28 16.27 3.57
N LEU A 177 -15.09 15.24 3.30
CA LEU A 177 -15.09 14.57 1.99
C LEU A 177 -15.59 15.46 0.85
N ASP A 178 -16.48 16.39 1.16
CA ASP A 178 -17.19 17.28 0.22
C ASP A 178 -16.57 18.67 0.11
N ALA A 179 -15.69 19.05 1.04
CA ALA A 179 -15.01 20.34 1.05
C ALA A 179 -13.71 20.28 1.84
N GLY A 180 -12.67 20.92 1.32
CA GLY A 180 -11.39 21.01 2.00
C GLY A 180 -10.36 21.81 1.23
N HIS A 181 -9.10 21.67 1.64
CA HIS A 181 -7.95 22.39 1.13
C HIS A 181 -6.81 21.42 0.84
N TYR A 182 -6.13 21.61 -0.28
CA TYR A 182 -5.00 20.78 -0.69
C TYR A 182 -3.69 21.55 -0.57
N VAL A 183 -2.70 20.90 0.04
CA VAL A 183 -1.34 21.43 0.17
C VAL A 183 -0.37 20.36 -0.30
N THR A 184 0.66 20.78 -1.03
CA THR A 184 1.71 19.89 -1.53
C THR A 184 3.02 20.13 -0.80
N TYR A 185 3.68 19.06 -0.37
CA TYR A 185 5.08 19.07 0.05
C TYR A 185 5.91 18.52 -1.09
N LEU A 186 6.90 19.27 -1.56
CA LEU A 186 7.76 18.92 -2.69
C LEU A 186 9.22 18.92 -2.25
N ARG A 187 9.98 17.90 -2.66
CA ARG A 187 11.42 17.80 -2.45
C ARG A 187 12.15 18.26 -3.71
N LEU A 188 12.96 19.30 -3.57
CA LEU A 188 13.81 19.83 -4.64
C LEU A 188 15.22 20.05 -4.09
N SER A 189 16.24 19.52 -4.77
CA SER A 189 17.65 19.70 -4.39
C SER A 189 17.92 19.37 -2.91
N ASN A 190 17.35 18.26 -2.42
CA ASN A 190 17.40 17.81 -1.02
C ASN A 190 16.75 18.72 0.03
N HIS A 191 15.99 19.74 -0.38
CA HIS A 191 15.20 20.57 0.51
C HIS A 191 13.71 20.33 0.29
N TRP A 192 12.92 20.43 1.36
CA TRP A 192 11.47 20.30 1.29
C TRP A 192 10.80 21.66 1.30
N TYR A 193 9.76 21.79 0.48
CA TYR A 193 8.96 23.00 0.35
C TYR A 193 7.49 22.65 0.55
N LYS A 194 6.80 23.40 1.40
CA LYS A 194 5.34 23.40 1.51
C LYS A 194 4.79 24.43 0.52
N CYS A 195 4.04 23.95 -0.46
CA CYS A 195 3.34 24.74 -1.45
C CYS A 195 1.85 24.82 -1.07
N ASP A 196 1.43 25.99 -0.60
CA ASP A 196 0.09 26.31 -0.12
C ASP A 196 -0.45 27.49 -0.95
N ASP A 197 -1.14 27.16 -2.04
CA ASP A 197 -1.53 28.10 -3.10
C ASP A 197 -0.36 28.97 -3.60
N ALA A 198 -0.40 30.27 -3.35
CA ALA A 198 0.63 31.23 -3.74
C ALA A 198 1.85 31.23 -2.81
N TRP A 199 1.80 30.51 -1.68
CA TRP A 199 2.82 30.55 -0.64
C TRP A 199 3.70 29.31 -0.70
N ILE A 200 4.98 29.50 -1.01
CA ILE A 200 6.00 28.45 -1.03
C ILE A 200 6.96 28.72 0.13
N THR A 201 7.02 27.81 1.09
CA THR A 201 7.88 27.94 2.28
C THR A 201 8.75 26.70 2.44
N GLN A 202 10.04 26.89 2.70
CA GLN A 202 10.92 25.78 3.01
C GLN A 202 10.56 25.19 4.39
N VAL A 203 10.55 23.86 4.48
CA VAL A 203 10.18 23.12 5.69
C VAL A 203 11.18 21.99 5.97
N ASN A 204 11.27 21.59 7.23
CA ASN A 204 12.09 20.46 7.64
C ASN A 204 11.41 19.12 7.33
N GLU A 205 12.21 18.07 7.20
CA GLU A 205 11.71 16.71 6.96
C GLU A 205 10.68 16.25 8.00
N ASP A 206 10.86 16.63 9.27
CA ASP A 206 9.94 16.25 10.36
C ASP A 206 8.51 16.76 10.12
N ILE A 207 8.37 17.95 9.53
CA ILE A 207 7.07 18.53 9.18
C ILE A 207 6.40 17.68 8.09
N VAL A 208 7.18 17.24 7.10
CA VAL A 208 6.70 16.39 6.01
C VAL A 208 6.33 15.00 6.54
N ARG A 209 7.13 14.41 7.42
CA ARG A 209 6.82 13.11 8.06
C ARG A 209 5.53 13.17 8.87
N ALA A 210 5.28 14.26 9.58
CA ALA A 210 4.05 14.46 10.34
C ALA A 210 2.82 14.76 9.47
N ALA A 211 2.99 15.00 8.17
CA ALA A 211 1.92 15.37 7.26
C ALA A 211 0.92 14.22 7.03
N GLN A 212 -0.36 14.56 6.89
CA GLN A 212 -1.40 13.57 6.62
C GLN A 212 -1.50 13.28 5.11
N GLY A 213 -0.56 12.48 4.60
CA GLY A 213 -0.45 12.15 3.17
C GLY A 213 -1.74 11.56 2.58
N TYR A 214 -2.30 12.23 1.58
CA TYR A 214 -3.44 11.78 0.77
C TYR A 214 -2.95 11.08 -0.51
N MET A 215 -1.97 11.68 -1.19
CA MET A 215 -1.25 11.06 -2.29
C MET A 215 0.26 11.19 -2.06
N MET A 216 1.02 10.16 -2.42
CA MET A 216 2.48 10.16 -2.29
C MET A 216 3.11 9.72 -3.61
N PHE A 217 4.12 10.47 -4.05
CA PHE A 217 4.82 10.24 -5.30
C PHE A 217 6.27 9.87 -5.01
N TYR A 218 6.66 8.70 -5.51
CA TYR A 218 8.01 8.20 -5.41
C TYR A 218 8.62 8.03 -6.79
N VAL A 219 9.90 8.36 -6.94
CA VAL A 219 10.66 8.19 -8.18
C VAL A 219 11.71 7.10 -7.99
N GLN A 220 11.98 6.30 -9.02
CA GLN A 220 13.08 5.33 -8.99
C GLN A 220 14.40 6.03 -8.66
N LYS A 221 15.13 5.50 -7.68
CA LYS A 221 16.33 6.14 -7.13
C LYS A 221 17.43 6.37 -8.18
N MET A 222 17.56 5.46 -9.16
CA MET A 222 18.47 5.62 -10.30
C MET A 222 18.20 6.89 -11.14
N LEU A 223 16.98 7.41 -11.16
CA LEU A 223 16.64 8.67 -11.83
C LEU A 223 16.81 9.89 -10.92
N PHE A 224 16.67 9.71 -9.61
CA PHE A 224 16.90 10.76 -8.62
C PHE A 224 18.36 11.26 -8.67
N TYR A 225 19.34 10.35 -8.76
CA TYR A 225 20.77 10.70 -8.85
C TYR A 225 21.12 11.50 -10.12
N LYS A 226 20.51 11.16 -11.28
CA LYS A 226 20.78 11.87 -12.54
C LYS A 226 20.29 13.32 -12.55
N ALA A 227 19.26 13.63 -11.76
CA ALA A 227 18.72 14.99 -11.65
C ALA A 227 19.51 15.84 -10.65
N SER A 228 20.00 15.25 -9.55
CA SER A 228 20.79 15.95 -8.54
C SER A 228 22.23 16.25 -8.99
N GLU A 229 22.87 15.36 -9.76
CA GLU A 229 24.23 15.59 -10.26
C GLU A 229 24.32 16.76 -11.26
N LYS A 230 23.29 16.97 -12.09
CA LYS A 230 23.26 18.07 -13.06
C LYS A 230 23.16 19.47 -12.45
N GLN A 231 22.85 19.58 -11.16
CA GLN A 231 22.73 20.87 -10.47
C GLN A 231 24.00 21.25 -9.67
N GLY A 232 24.95 20.32 -9.49
CA GLY A 232 26.22 20.58 -8.79
C GLY A 232 27.35 21.10 -9.68
N SER A 233 27.10 21.34 -10.96
CA SER A 233 28.10 21.72 -11.97
C SER A 233 27.83 23.08 -12.62
N ALA A 234 27.16 24.00 -11.93
CA ALA A 234 26.89 25.37 -12.40
C ALA A 234 27.47 26.40 -11.43
#